data_AF-A0A850HB51-F1
#
_entry.id   AF-A0A850HB51-F1
#
_cell.length_a   1.000
_cell.length_b   1.000
_cell.length_c   1.000
_cell.angle_alpha   90.00
_cell.angle_beta   90.00
_cell.angle_gamma   90.00
#
_symmetry.space_group_name_H-M   'P 1'
#
loop_
_entity.id
_entity.type
_entity.pdbx_description
1 polymer ?
#
loop_
_entity_poly.entity_id
_entity_poly.type
_entity_poly.pdbx_seq_one_letter_code
_entity_poly.pdbx_strand_id
1 'polypeptide(L)'
;MPTSSKFDRTISEWLEAEGIVEPSSPGDIADTTCVRELLIAAAREARALSYSEILGMLGHRFTRPKMRALCKTLDAIDESGRANGEPGLAVLVVRESDRLPGQGWWVGNAERLKHNGDWTGAEAAKLIRKEQRRAFAHWRDKPDQA
;
A
#
# COMPACT_ATOMS: atom_id res chain seq x y z
N MET A 1 -17.03 -3.34 38.90
CA MET A 1 -15.91 -2.50 38.43
C MET A 1 -14.89 -3.42 37.78
N PRO A 2 -14.75 -3.50 36.44
CA PRO A 2 -13.68 -4.30 35.88
C PRO A 2 -12.37 -3.50 35.96
N THR A 3 -11.43 -4.00 36.74
CA THR A 3 -10.05 -3.53 36.76
C THR A 3 -9.38 -3.96 35.45
N SER A 4 -9.32 -3.04 34.49
CA SER A 4 -8.51 -3.22 33.28
C SER A 4 -7.04 -3.40 33.71
N SER A 5 -6.49 -4.58 33.44
CA SER A 5 -5.16 -5.00 33.87
C SER A 5 -4.07 -4.22 33.13
N LYS A 6 -2.98 -3.86 33.81
CA LYS A 6 -1.79 -3.25 33.18
C LYS A 6 -1.24 -4.10 32.01
N PHE A 7 -1.47 -5.42 32.05
CA PHE A 7 -1.07 -6.34 30.99
C PHE A 7 -1.76 -6.08 29.66
N ASP A 8 -3.06 -5.77 29.66
CA ASP A 8 -3.79 -5.44 28.42
C ASP A 8 -3.20 -4.18 27.78
N ARG A 9 -2.84 -3.19 28.60
CA ARG A 9 -2.27 -1.93 28.11
C ARG A 9 -0.91 -2.13 27.45
N THR A 10 -0.05 -2.96 28.04
CA THR A 10 1.27 -3.28 27.47
C THR A 10 1.17 -4.08 26.18
N ILE A 11 0.18 -4.99 26.08
CA ILE A 11 -0.05 -5.77 24.86
C ILE A 11 -0.64 -4.88 23.77
N SER A 12 -1.63 -4.04 24.07
CA SER A 12 -2.20 -3.07 23.13
C SER A 12 -1.14 -2.07 22.64
N GLU A 13 -0.31 -1.51 23.52
CA GLU A 13 0.77 -0.60 23.14
C GLU A 13 1.83 -1.27 22.26
N TRP A 14 2.13 -2.54 22.52
CA TRP A 14 3.04 -3.33 21.70
C TRP A 14 2.44 -3.70 20.33
N LEU A 15 1.16 -4.09 20.31
CA LEU A 15 0.40 -4.37 19.09
C LEU A 15 0.28 -3.13 18.20
N GLU A 16 0.00 -1.96 18.79
CA GLU A 16 0.00 -0.66 18.10
C GLU A 16 1.39 -0.30 17.57
N ALA A 17 2.46 -0.57 18.32
CA ALA A 17 3.83 -0.34 17.89
C ALA A 17 4.26 -1.25 16.72
N GLU A 18 3.76 -2.50 16.70
CA GLU A 18 4.01 -3.48 15.64
C GLU A 18 3.03 -3.36 14.46
N GLY A 19 1.99 -2.53 14.57
CA GLY A 19 0.99 -2.31 13.54
C GLY A 19 0.04 -3.50 13.35
N ILE A 20 -0.22 -4.26 14.42
CA ILE A 20 -1.14 -5.40 14.45
C ILE A 20 -2.36 -4.97 15.28
N VAL A 21 -3.39 -4.41 14.64
CA VAL A 21 -4.63 -3.98 15.31
C VAL A 21 -5.84 -4.48 14.52
N GLU A 22 -6.93 -4.81 15.21
CA GLU A 22 -8.21 -5.08 14.55
C GLU A 22 -8.75 -3.78 13.92
N PRO A 23 -9.26 -3.81 12.66
CA PRO A 23 -9.69 -2.62 11.94
C PRO A 23 -10.90 -1.99 12.63
N SER A 24 -10.64 -0.97 13.45
CA SER A 24 -11.62 -0.38 14.36
C SER A 24 -11.74 1.14 14.21
N SER A 25 -11.04 1.78 13.27
CA SER A 25 -11.20 3.21 12.97
C SER A 25 -10.77 3.60 11.54
N PRO A 26 -11.43 4.62 10.92
CA PRO A 26 -10.96 5.24 9.68
C PRO A 26 -9.54 5.79 9.88
N GLY A 27 -8.56 5.25 9.14
CA GLY A 27 -7.14 5.55 9.32
C GLY A 27 -6.31 4.37 9.84
N ASP A 28 -6.90 3.20 10.08
CA ASP A 28 -6.11 1.98 10.31
C ASP A 28 -5.33 1.61 9.04
N ILE A 29 -4.03 1.34 9.20
CA ILE A 29 -3.15 0.88 8.12
C ILE A 29 -3.64 -0.46 7.54
N ALA A 30 -4.32 -1.28 8.36
CA ALA A 30 -4.90 -2.56 7.96
C ALA A 30 -6.26 -2.43 7.24
N ASP A 31 -6.87 -1.25 7.22
CA ASP A 31 -8.14 -1.01 6.52
C ASP A 31 -7.92 -1.00 5.00
N THR A 32 -8.09 -2.17 4.39
CA THR A 32 -7.97 -2.36 2.95
C THR A 32 -8.94 -1.50 2.14
N THR A 33 -10.12 -1.16 2.68
CA THR A 33 -11.11 -0.33 1.97
C THR A 33 -10.62 1.10 1.91
N CYS A 34 -10.27 1.68 3.07
CA CYS A 34 -9.75 3.03 3.16
C CYS A 34 -8.46 3.20 2.33
N VAL A 35 -7.50 2.28 2.47
CA VAL A 35 -6.24 2.34 1.71
C VAL A 35 -6.50 2.22 0.21
N ARG A 36 -7.42 1.36 -0.23
CA ARG A 36 -7.76 1.20 -1.65
C ARG A 36 -8.39 2.46 -2.23
N GLU A 37 -9.29 3.13 -1.51
CA GLU A 37 -9.90 4.40 -1.94
C GLU A 37 -8.84 5.48 -2.16
N LEU A 38 -7.87 5.62 -1.25
CA LEU A 38 -6.76 6.57 -1.40
C LEU A 38 -5.91 6.27 -2.64
N LEU A 39 -5.68 4.99 -2.94
CA LEU A 39 -4.93 4.57 -4.12
C LEU A 39 -5.71 4.82 -5.42
N ILE A 40 -7.03 4.59 -5.43
CA ILE A 40 -7.88 4.89 -6.59
C ILE A 40 -7.95 6.39 -6.85
N ALA A 41 -8.08 7.21 -5.80
CA ALA A 41 -8.01 8.66 -5.92
C ALA A 41 -6.69 9.10 -6.56
N ALA A 42 -5.55 8.58 -6.06
CA ALA A 42 -4.25 8.83 -6.66
C ALA A 42 -4.14 8.33 -8.11
N ALA A 43 -4.74 7.18 -8.42
CA ALA A 43 -4.74 6.62 -9.77
C ALA A 43 -5.49 7.51 -10.77
N ARG A 44 -6.63 8.08 -10.36
CA ARG A 44 -7.42 9.01 -11.16
C ARG A 44 -6.71 10.32 -11.43
N GLU A 45 -5.98 10.80 -10.44
CA GLU A 45 -5.10 11.97 -10.56
C GLU A 45 -3.80 11.66 -11.34
N ALA A 46 -3.63 10.42 -11.82
CA ALA A 46 -2.43 9.94 -12.51
C ALA A 46 -1.13 10.17 -11.73
N ARG A 47 -1.19 10.04 -10.40
CA ARG A 47 -0.05 10.25 -9.50
C ARG A 47 0.29 9.00 -8.69
N ALA A 48 1.58 8.85 -8.43
CA ALA A 48 2.10 7.87 -7.49
C ALA A 48 2.30 8.54 -6.10
N LEU A 49 2.19 7.75 -5.04
CA LEU A 49 2.35 8.16 -3.65
C LEU A 49 3.65 7.60 -3.08
N SER A 50 4.38 8.37 -2.29
CA SER A 50 5.43 7.80 -1.45
C SER A 50 4.81 7.07 -0.24
N TYR A 51 5.55 6.12 0.34
CA TYR A 51 5.16 5.50 1.61
C TYR A 51 4.88 6.52 2.72
N SER A 52 5.68 7.59 2.79
CA SER A 52 5.51 8.66 3.78
C SER A 52 4.20 9.43 3.56
N GLU A 53 3.86 9.73 2.30
CA GLU A 53 2.63 10.45 1.95
C GLU A 53 1.38 9.66 2.31
N ILE A 54 1.29 8.39 1.89
CA ILE A 54 0.09 7.58 2.18
C ILE A 54 -0.05 7.28 3.68
N LEU A 55 1.05 7.02 4.40
CA LEU A 55 1.00 6.89 5.85
C LEU A 55 0.54 8.20 6.50
N GLY A 56 0.99 9.35 6.01
CA GLY A 56 0.54 10.66 6.47
C GLY A 56 -0.94 10.91 6.22
N MET A 57 -1.47 10.51 5.05
CA MET A 57 -2.90 10.57 4.73
C MET A 57 -3.74 9.71 5.67
N LEU A 58 -3.19 8.59 6.15
CA LEU A 58 -3.79 7.72 7.16
C LEU A 58 -3.58 8.22 8.61
N GLY A 59 -2.96 9.39 8.81
CA GLY A 59 -2.70 9.98 10.13
C GLY A 59 -1.47 9.43 10.85
N HIS A 60 -0.59 8.69 10.16
CA HIS A 60 0.58 8.05 10.73
C HIS A 60 1.89 8.73 10.34
N ARG A 61 2.80 8.83 11.32
CA ARG A 61 4.21 9.07 11.01
C ARG A 61 4.83 7.85 10.34
N PHE A 62 5.72 8.08 9.37
CA PHE A 62 6.52 7.02 8.77
C PHE A 62 7.42 6.33 9.82
N THR A 63 7.26 5.02 9.94
CA THR A 63 8.17 4.12 10.66
C THR A 63 8.33 2.82 9.89
N ARG A 64 9.41 2.07 10.11
CA ARG A 64 9.62 0.77 9.46
C ARG A 64 8.50 -0.24 9.77
N PRO A 65 8.02 -0.39 11.02
CA PRO A 65 6.88 -1.27 11.31
C PRO A 65 5.63 -0.89 10.53
N LYS A 66 5.25 0.39 10.51
CA LYS A 66 4.05 0.87 9.81
C LYS A 66 4.16 0.72 8.29
N MET A 67 5.34 0.96 7.72
CA MET A 67 5.59 0.68 6.30
C MET A 67 5.43 -0.81 5.98
N ARG A 68 5.92 -1.72 6.83
CA ARG A 68 5.71 -3.16 6.64
C ARG A 68 4.24 -3.56 6.78
N ALA A 69 3.51 -2.99 7.73
CA ALA A 69 2.08 -3.21 7.89
C ALA A 69 1.32 -2.77 6.63
N LEU A 70 1.63 -1.57 6.12
CA LEU A 70 1.06 -1.06 4.88
C LEU A 70 1.37 -1.97 3.69
N CYS A 71 2.60 -2.50 3.56
CA CYS A 71 2.92 -3.45 2.49
C CYS A 71 1.99 -4.68 2.50
N LYS A 72 1.66 -5.23 3.67
CA LYS A 72 0.71 -6.35 3.76
C LYS A 72 -0.69 -5.96 3.29
N THR A 73 -1.15 -4.77 3.65
CA THR A 73 -2.44 -4.24 3.18
C THR A 73 -2.44 -4.06 1.66
N LEU A 74 -1.35 -3.54 1.09
CA LEU A 74 -1.19 -3.39 -0.36
C LEU A 74 -1.21 -4.75 -1.09
N ASP A 75 -0.56 -5.78 -0.53
CA ASP A 75 -0.59 -7.13 -1.08
C ASP A 75 -2.03 -7.69 -1.09
N ALA A 76 -2.79 -7.47 -0.02
CA ALA A 76 -4.19 -7.90 0.07
C ALA A 76 -5.09 -7.16 -0.95
N ILE A 77 -4.87 -5.86 -1.15
CA ILE A 77 -5.58 -5.06 -2.16
C ILE A 77 -5.28 -5.57 -3.57
N ASP A 78 -4.01 -5.80 -3.90
CA ASP A 78 -3.61 -6.28 -5.23
C ASP A 78 -4.13 -7.69 -5.50
N GLU A 79 -4.15 -8.57 -4.49
CA GLU A 79 -4.69 -9.91 -4.61
C GLU A 79 -6.21 -9.90 -4.87
N SER A 80 -6.96 -9.08 -4.13
CA SER A 80 -8.39 -8.89 -4.35
C SER A 80 -8.68 -8.26 -5.72
N GLY A 81 -7.95 -7.21 -6.09
CA GLY A 81 -8.09 -6.56 -7.40
C GLY A 81 -7.80 -7.52 -8.55
N ARG A 82 -6.77 -8.36 -8.41
CA ARG A 82 -6.41 -9.37 -9.40
C ARG A 82 -7.52 -10.40 -9.60
N ALA A 83 -8.20 -10.83 -8.53
CA ALA A 83 -9.34 -11.74 -8.64
C ALA A 83 -10.50 -11.11 -9.45
N ASN A 84 -10.59 -9.78 -9.47
CA ASN A 84 -11.56 -8.99 -10.24
C ASN A 84 -11.04 -8.51 -11.60
N GLY A 85 -9.84 -8.91 -12.01
CA GLY A 85 -9.21 -8.48 -13.27
C GLY A 85 -8.73 -7.03 -13.28
N GLU A 86 -8.57 -6.41 -12.11
CA GLU A 86 -8.09 -5.04 -11.95
C GLU A 86 -6.55 -4.98 -12.02
N PRO A 87 -5.96 -3.86 -12.51
CA PRO A 87 -4.52 -3.66 -12.43
C PRO A 87 -4.10 -3.43 -10.96
N GLY A 88 -2.89 -3.90 -10.62
CA GLY A 88 -2.34 -3.72 -9.27
C GLY A 88 -2.19 -2.23 -8.91
N LEU A 89 -2.71 -1.86 -7.75
CA LEU A 89 -2.64 -0.53 -7.17
C LEU A 89 -1.38 -0.34 -6.31
N ALA A 90 -0.80 -1.42 -5.77
CA ALA A 90 0.40 -1.34 -4.95
C ALA A 90 1.60 -0.71 -5.69
N VAL A 91 1.62 -0.79 -7.03
CA VAL A 91 2.65 -0.15 -7.89
C VAL A 91 2.64 1.38 -7.83
N LEU A 92 1.55 1.97 -7.32
CA LEU A 92 1.45 3.41 -7.11
C LEU A 92 2.19 3.87 -5.85
N VAL A 93 2.51 2.96 -4.93
CA VAL A 93 3.24 3.28 -3.70
C VAL A 93 4.74 3.07 -3.92
N VAL A 94 5.51 4.14 -3.78
CA VAL A 94 6.92 4.18 -4.15
C VAL A 94 7.80 4.71 -3.04
N ARG A 95 9.11 4.48 -3.15
CA ARG A 95 10.09 5.17 -2.32
C ARG A 95 10.21 6.63 -2.72
N GLU A 96 10.49 7.48 -1.74
CA GLU A 96 10.74 8.90 -1.98
C GLU A 96 12.02 9.15 -2.80
N SER A 97 13.05 8.33 -2.59
CA SER A 97 14.39 8.53 -3.17
C SER A 97 14.46 8.39 -4.68
N ASP A 98 13.75 7.42 -5.26
CA ASP A 98 13.88 7.05 -6.68
C ASP A 98 12.54 6.81 -7.37
N ARG A 99 11.43 6.97 -6.65
CA ARG A 99 10.07 6.79 -7.16
C ARG A 99 9.80 5.38 -7.72
N LEU A 100 10.52 4.38 -7.21
CA LEU A 100 10.28 2.96 -7.50
C LEU A 100 9.61 2.26 -6.29
N PRO A 101 8.79 1.21 -6.50
CA PRO A 101 8.20 0.43 -5.41
C PRO A 101 9.26 -0.22 -4.54
N GLY A 102 8.96 -0.36 -3.24
CA GLY A 102 9.81 -1.06 -2.28
C GLY A 102 10.19 -2.48 -2.72
N GLN A 103 11.33 -3.00 -2.24
CA GLN A 103 11.84 -4.32 -2.63
C GLN A 103 10.78 -5.44 -2.50
N GLY A 104 9.94 -5.40 -1.45
CA GLY A 104 8.88 -6.39 -1.24
C GLY A 104 7.90 -6.50 -2.41
N TRP A 105 7.54 -5.38 -3.04
CA TRP A 105 6.69 -5.39 -4.24
C TRP A 105 7.36 -6.14 -5.39
N TRP A 106 8.67 -5.97 -5.58
CA TRP A 106 9.42 -6.68 -6.62
C TRP A 106 9.48 -8.18 -6.36
N VAL A 107 9.72 -8.60 -5.11
CA VAL A 107 9.73 -10.02 -4.74
C VAL A 107 8.40 -10.70 -5.09
N GLY A 108 7.27 -10.04 -4.85
CA GLY A 108 5.95 -10.58 -5.20
C GLY A 108 5.58 -10.51 -6.69
N ASN A 109 6.28 -9.70 -7.51
CA ASN A 109 5.85 -9.38 -8.88
C ASN A 109 6.87 -9.68 -9.97
N ALA A 110 8.14 -9.93 -9.64
CA ALA A 110 9.22 -10.10 -10.61
C ALA A 110 8.94 -11.22 -11.62
N GLU A 111 8.53 -12.39 -11.15
CA GLU A 111 8.19 -13.54 -12.00
C GLU A 111 7.01 -13.23 -12.93
N ARG A 112 5.94 -12.66 -12.37
CA ARG A 112 4.73 -12.25 -13.10
C ARG A 112 5.03 -11.22 -14.19
N LEU A 113 5.92 -10.28 -13.90
CA LEU A 113 6.32 -9.22 -14.82
C LEU A 113 7.47 -9.64 -15.75
N LYS A 114 7.96 -10.89 -15.62
CA LYS A 114 9.11 -11.43 -16.36
C LYS A 114 10.34 -10.51 -16.27
N HIS A 115 10.53 -9.90 -15.10
CA HIS A 115 11.64 -8.98 -14.84
C HIS A 115 12.69 -9.67 -13.98
N ASN A 116 13.78 -10.10 -14.61
CA ASN A 116 14.90 -10.77 -13.94
C ASN A 116 16.07 -9.81 -13.66
N GLY A 117 15.91 -8.51 -13.97
CA GLY A 117 16.93 -7.50 -13.75
C GLY A 117 16.83 -6.85 -12.36
N ASP A 118 17.69 -5.86 -12.10
CA ASP A 118 17.67 -5.10 -10.85
C ASP A 118 16.30 -4.43 -10.63
N TRP A 119 15.89 -4.36 -9.36
CA TRP A 119 14.69 -3.63 -8.91
C TRP A 119 14.93 -2.11 -8.82
N THR A 120 16.07 -1.65 -9.31
CA THR A 120 16.51 -0.26 -9.41
C THR A 120 16.96 0.07 -10.84
N GLY A 121 17.13 1.35 -11.14
CA GLY A 121 17.68 1.81 -12.41
C GLY A 121 16.65 2.00 -13.52
N ALA A 122 17.14 2.27 -14.74
CA ALA A 122 16.31 2.76 -15.85
C ALA A 122 15.28 1.73 -16.35
N GLU A 123 15.64 0.45 -16.40
CA GLU A 123 14.73 -0.60 -16.84
C GLU A 123 13.60 -0.84 -15.84
N ALA A 124 13.94 -0.89 -14.54
CA ALA A 124 12.94 -0.90 -13.48
C ALA A 124 11.98 0.29 -13.61
N ALA A 125 12.51 1.51 -13.79
CA ALA A 125 11.69 2.72 -13.96
C ALA A 125 10.77 2.66 -15.19
N LYS A 126 11.23 2.10 -16.32
CA LYS A 126 10.39 1.92 -17.52
C LYS A 126 9.25 0.95 -17.26
N LEU A 127 9.51 -0.17 -16.59
CA LEU A 127 8.50 -1.16 -16.23
C LEU A 127 7.47 -0.57 -15.27
N ILE A 128 7.92 0.10 -14.21
CA ILE A 128 7.02 0.74 -13.24
C ILE A 128 6.13 1.77 -13.91
N ARG A 129 6.67 2.64 -14.78
CA ARG A 129 5.85 3.60 -15.54
C ARG A 129 4.81 2.91 -16.41
N LYS A 130 5.13 1.76 -17.00
CA LYS A 130 4.16 0.98 -17.79
C LYS A 130 3.02 0.47 -16.90
N GLU A 131 3.34 -0.12 -15.75
CA GLU A 131 2.33 -0.65 -14.83
C GLU A 131 1.48 0.46 -14.20
N GLN A 132 2.09 1.57 -13.80
CA GLN A 132 1.36 2.76 -13.30
C GLN A 132 0.40 3.32 -14.35
N ARG A 133 0.83 3.43 -15.62
CA ARG A 133 -0.08 3.84 -16.71
C ARG A 133 -1.28 2.92 -16.88
N ARG A 134 -1.12 1.61 -16.66
CA ARG A 134 -2.25 0.65 -16.72
C ARG A 134 -3.23 0.92 -15.59
N ALA A 135 -2.73 1.14 -14.37
CA ALA A 135 -3.56 1.50 -13.22
C ALA A 135 -4.31 2.82 -13.47
N PHE A 136 -3.61 3.86 -13.92
CA PHE A 136 -4.21 5.16 -14.22
C PHE A 136 -5.29 5.06 -15.29
N ALA A 137 -4.99 4.40 -16.41
CA ALA A 137 -5.94 4.26 -17.51
C ALA A 137 -7.21 3.49 -17.09
N HIS A 138 -7.08 2.51 -16.19
CA HIS A 138 -8.22 1.73 -15.71
C HIS A 138 -9.16 2.56 -14.80
N TRP A 139 -8.62 3.45 -13.97
CA TRP A 139 -9.37 4.16 -12.95
C TRP A 139 -9.83 5.56 -13.35
N ARG A 140 -9.20 6.20 -14.35
CA ARG A 140 -9.46 7.60 -14.75
C ARG A 140 -10.94 7.93 -14.95
N ASP A 141 -11.68 7.05 -15.63
CA ASP A 141 -13.06 7.32 -16.08
C ASP A 141 -14.09 6.42 -15.35
N LYS A 142 -13.67 5.67 -14.33
CA LYS A 142 -14.57 4.79 -13.56
C LYS A 142 -15.29 5.57 -12.45
N PRO A 143 -16.62 5.42 -12.31
CA PRO A 143 -17.36 6.02 -11.20
C PRO A 143 -16.86 5.47 -9.87
N ASP A 144 -17.11 6.22 -8.78
CA ASP A 144 -16.88 5.71 -7.42
C ASP A 144 -17.64 4.40 -7.23
N GLN A 145 -16.90 3.36 -6.86
CA GLN A 145 -17.50 2.10 -6.45
C GLN A 145 -18.05 2.36 -5.04
N ALA A 146 -19.34 2.70 -4.97
CA ALA A 146 -20.11 2.82 -3.74
C ALA A 146 -20.35 1.46 -3.08
#